data_AF-A0A7Y3X2U7-F1
#
_entry.id   AF-A0A7Y3X2U7-F1
#
_cell.length_a   1.000
_cell.length_b   1.000
_cell.length_c   1.000
_cell.angle_alpha   90.00
_cell.angle_beta   90.00
_cell.angle_gamma   90.00
#
_symmetry.space_group_name_H-M   'P 1'
#
loop_
_entity.id
_entity.type
_entity.pdbx_description
1 polymer ?
#
loop_
_entity_poly.entity_id
_entity_poly.type
_entity_poly.pdbx_seq_one_letter_code
_entity_poly.pdbx_strand_id
1 'polypeptide(L)'
;MKYLFLLFIALLFSCGKKEDVLLPKSNVSIVKNVEDLSPIYIFFKTKGKDTIAELNRKNSIISTNWIFNIDKRLPLKLVIPEVMKLQEKKRAEKAHKNEKAENYYSYADSVGKNLAFLPFTKVYYKMEIANNRSQLYFKKNGLIQYSGRKIYDFPKNNLKPLLDSLVINPKAEIKFSYDKNMTYGDYIQCKILVKTIIDKKIPLVFINEEEEFVF
;
A
#
# COMPACT_ATOMS: atom_id res chain seq x y z
N MET A 1 -15.59 -44.58 30.32
CA MET A 1 -15.67 -43.13 30.65
C MET A 1 -14.31 -42.44 30.90
N LYS A 2 -13.15 -43.13 30.93
CA LYS A 2 -11.84 -42.49 31.23
C LYS A 2 -11.08 -41.95 29.99
N TYR A 3 -11.40 -42.45 28.79
CA TYR A 3 -10.72 -42.06 27.55
C TYR A 3 -11.35 -40.85 26.82
N LEU A 4 -12.58 -40.48 27.18
CA LEU A 4 -13.26 -39.31 26.60
C LEU A 4 -12.60 -37.98 27.05
N PHE A 5 -12.01 -37.98 28.25
CA PHE A 5 -11.35 -36.82 28.84
C PHE A 5 -10.02 -36.50 28.13
N LEU A 6 -9.31 -37.51 27.61
CA LEU A 6 -8.10 -37.32 26.81
C LEU A 6 -8.38 -36.67 25.45
N LEU A 7 -9.54 -36.96 24.85
CA LEU A 7 -9.96 -36.34 23.59
C LEU A 7 -10.23 -34.83 23.75
N PHE A 8 -10.72 -34.41 24.93
CA PHE A 8 -10.95 -33.01 25.27
C PHE A 8 -9.65 -32.22 25.49
N ILE A 9 -8.62 -32.85 26.06
CA ILE A 9 -7.30 -32.21 26.29
C ILE A 9 -6.56 -31.99 24.96
N ALA A 10 -6.71 -32.89 23.99
CA ALA A 10 -6.09 -32.76 22.67
C ALA A 10 -6.66 -31.58 21.84
N LEU A 11 -7.91 -31.18 22.09
CA LEU A 11 -8.55 -30.04 21.42
C LEU A 11 -8.06 -28.68 21.92
N LEU A 12 -7.47 -28.61 23.12
CA LEU A 12 -6.98 -27.36 23.72
C LEU A 12 -5.58 -26.95 23.23
N PHE A 13 -4.86 -27.85 22.55
CA PHE A 13 -3.51 -27.59 22.00
C PHE A 13 -3.50 -27.16 20.53
N SER A 14 -4.66 -26.90 19.91
CA SER A 14 -4.71 -26.21 18.60
C SER A 14 -4.47 -24.71 18.77
N CYS A 15 -3.34 -24.34 19.40
CA CYS A 15 -2.80 -23.01 19.33
C CYS A 15 -2.01 -22.93 18.01
N GLY A 16 -2.73 -22.87 16.89
CA GLY A 16 -2.13 -22.47 15.62
C GLY A 16 -1.38 -21.16 15.86
N LYS A 17 -0.13 -21.06 15.40
CA LYS A 17 0.66 -19.82 15.51
C LYS A 17 -0.18 -18.69 14.88
N LYS A 18 -0.78 -17.84 15.71
CA LYS A 18 -1.43 -16.61 15.26
C LYS A 18 -0.29 -15.70 14.83
N GLU A 19 -0.01 -15.69 13.55
CA GLU A 19 0.87 -14.70 12.97
C GLU A 19 0.03 -13.45 12.76
N ASP A 20 0.23 -12.46 13.64
CA ASP A 20 -0.49 -11.20 13.55
C ASP A 20 0.17 -10.29 12.49
N VAL A 21 -0.64 -9.66 11.65
CA VAL A 21 -0.17 -8.63 10.71
C VAL A 21 -0.05 -7.30 11.45
N LEU A 22 1.15 -6.72 11.49
CA LEU A 22 1.34 -5.38 12.03
C LEU A 22 0.97 -4.33 10.98
N LEU A 23 -0.24 -3.77 11.06
CA LEU A 23 -0.70 -2.78 10.10
C LEU A 23 0.05 -1.44 10.23
N PRO A 24 0.21 -0.69 9.11
CA PRO A 24 0.60 0.72 9.14
C PRO A 24 -0.37 1.54 10.01
N LYS A 25 0.08 2.68 10.52
CA LYS A 25 -0.73 3.58 11.37
C LYS A 25 -0.72 5.00 10.82
N SER A 26 -1.86 5.67 10.79
CA SER A 26 -1.97 7.08 10.41
C SER A 26 -2.94 7.80 11.35
N ASN A 27 -2.82 9.11 11.49
CA ASN A 27 -3.81 9.95 12.18
C ASN A 27 -4.87 10.52 11.22
N VAL A 28 -4.82 10.14 9.95
CA VAL A 28 -5.77 10.55 8.90
C VAL A 28 -6.50 9.32 8.38
N SER A 29 -7.84 9.39 8.37
CA SER A 29 -8.72 8.41 7.74
C SER A 29 -9.12 8.85 6.33
N ILE A 30 -8.79 8.06 5.31
CA ILE A 30 -9.17 8.31 3.91
C ILE A 30 -10.56 7.70 3.63
N VAL A 31 -10.70 6.38 3.72
CA VAL A 31 -12.00 5.69 3.69
C VAL A 31 -12.20 4.94 5.00
N LYS A 32 -13.37 5.10 5.63
CA LYS A 32 -13.65 4.52 6.97
C LYS A 32 -14.30 3.13 6.91
N ASN A 33 -15.15 2.90 5.92
CA ASN A 33 -15.92 1.67 5.78
C ASN A 33 -15.87 1.18 4.34
N VAL A 34 -15.76 -0.13 4.17
CA VAL A 34 -15.90 -0.84 2.91
C VAL A 34 -16.80 -2.04 3.19
N GLU A 35 -17.79 -2.27 2.35
CA GLU A 35 -18.70 -3.42 2.43
C GLU A 35 -18.34 -4.45 1.34
N ASP A 36 -18.94 -5.64 1.40
CA ASP A 36 -18.72 -6.73 0.43
C ASP A 36 -17.23 -6.95 0.13
N LEU A 37 -16.50 -7.44 1.13
CA LEU A 37 -15.04 -7.48 1.10
C LEU A 37 -14.45 -8.88 1.31
N SER A 38 -13.31 -9.10 0.66
CA SER A 38 -12.42 -10.24 0.85
C SER A 38 -11.08 -9.77 1.41
N PRO A 39 -10.62 -10.29 2.56
CA PRO A 39 -9.32 -9.96 3.09
C PRO A 39 -8.21 -10.75 2.39
N ILE A 40 -7.10 -10.07 2.11
CA ILE A 40 -5.85 -10.64 1.63
C ILE A 40 -4.78 -10.29 2.66
N TYR A 41 -4.00 -11.27 3.10
CA TYR A 41 -2.96 -11.06 4.11
C TYR A 41 -1.58 -11.31 3.52
N ILE A 42 -0.64 -10.41 3.83
CA ILE A 42 0.79 -10.60 3.53
C ILE A 42 1.58 -10.46 4.84
N PHE A 43 2.05 -11.59 5.35
CA PHE A 43 2.73 -11.68 6.63
C PHE A 43 4.23 -11.44 6.50
N PHE A 44 4.80 -10.77 7.51
CA PHE A 44 6.24 -10.66 7.68
C PHE A 44 6.78 -11.93 8.32
N LYS A 45 7.67 -12.64 7.62
CA LYS A 45 8.43 -13.78 8.17
C LYS A 45 9.92 -13.57 7.99
N THR A 46 10.69 -14.22 8.87
CA THR A 46 12.14 -14.32 8.74
C THR A 46 12.55 -15.78 8.66
N LYS A 47 13.41 -16.12 7.70
CA LYS A 47 14.07 -17.43 7.62
C LYS A 47 15.58 -17.20 7.60
N GLY A 48 16.24 -17.39 8.74
CA GLY A 48 17.63 -16.98 8.89
C GLY A 48 17.77 -15.46 8.76
N LYS A 49 18.59 -15.01 7.80
CA LYS A 49 18.79 -13.58 7.49
C LYS A 49 17.80 -13.04 6.45
N ASP A 50 17.00 -13.91 5.83
CA ASP A 50 16.09 -13.53 4.77
C ASP A 50 14.73 -13.08 5.32
N THR A 51 14.23 -11.98 4.76
CA THR A 51 12.86 -11.52 4.97
C THR A 51 11.96 -12.10 3.90
N ILE A 52 10.81 -12.65 4.30
CA ILE A 52 9.83 -13.30 3.41
C ILE A 52 8.48 -12.60 3.58
N ALA A 53 7.86 -12.26 2.45
CA ALA A 53 6.46 -11.85 2.37
C ALA A 53 5.59 -13.08 2.13
N GLU A 54 4.95 -13.62 3.17
CA GLU A 54 4.10 -14.80 3.03
C GLU A 54 2.67 -14.38 2.68
N LEU A 55 2.23 -14.72 1.46
CA LEU A 55 0.90 -14.40 0.97
C LEU A 55 -0.13 -15.46 1.39
N ASN A 56 -1.20 -15.03 2.07
CA ASN A 56 -2.41 -15.81 2.27
C ASN A 56 -3.59 -15.20 1.51
N ARG A 57 -4.03 -15.93 0.48
CA ARG A 57 -5.14 -15.55 -0.41
C ARG A 57 -6.33 -16.51 -0.35
N LYS A 58 -6.43 -17.36 0.69
CA LYS A 58 -7.42 -18.46 0.72
C LYS A 58 -8.89 -18.00 0.58
N ASN A 59 -9.17 -16.73 0.88
CA ASN A 59 -10.52 -16.16 0.88
C ASN A 59 -10.71 -15.01 -0.12
N SER A 60 -9.91 -14.91 -1.19
CA SER A 60 -10.04 -13.83 -2.18
C SER A 60 -11.15 -14.12 -3.21
N ILE A 61 -12.32 -13.50 -3.05
CA ILE A 61 -13.44 -13.60 -4.01
C ILE A 61 -13.35 -12.45 -5.02
N ILE A 62 -13.25 -12.77 -6.31
CA ILE A 62 -12.92 -11.78 -7.37
C ILE A 62 -13.98 -10.66 -7.49
N SER A 63 -15.26 -10.96 -7.28
CA SER A 63 -16.37 -10.01 -7.41
C SER A 63 -16.52 -9.03 -6.24
N THR A 64 -15.71 -9.18 -5.18
CA THR A 64 -15.80 -8.37 -3.94
C THR A 64 -14.66 -7.34 -3.86
N ASN A 65 -14.80 -6.36 -2.97
CA ASN A 65 -13.72 -5.44 -2.64
C ASN A 65 -12.55 -6.21 -2.00
N TRP A 66 -11.30 -5.96 -2.42
CA TRP A 66 -10.15 -6.63 -1.80
C TRP A 66 -9.46 -5.71 -0.80
N ILE A 67 -9.31 -6.20 0.43
CA ILE A 67 -8.61 -5.50 1.50
C ILE A 67 -7.26 -6.16 1.73
N PHE A 68 -6.20 -5.44 1.37
CA PHE A 68 -4.82 -5.88 1.53
C PHE A 68 -4.32 -5.49 2.93
N ASN A 69 -4.25 -6.48 3.80
CA ASN A 69 -3.68 -6.42 5.14
C ASN A 69 -2.21 -6.85 5.08
N ILE A 70 -1.32 -5.89 4.94
CA ILE A 70 0.10 -6.13 4.68
C ILE A 70 0.91 -5.67 5.90
N ASP A 71 1.85 -6.50 6.33
CA ASP A 71 2.71 -6.17 7.47
C ASP A 71 3.62 -4.99 7.13
N LYS A 72 3.55 -3.94 7.96
CA LYS A 72 4.27 -2.67 7.77
C LYS A 72 5.78 -2.83 7.67
N ARG A 73 6.36 -3.91 8.19
CA ARG A 73 7.81 -4.15 8.21
C ARG A 73 8.36 -4.65 6.88
N LEU A 74 7.51 -5.16 6.00
CA LEU A 74 7.94 -5.71 4.72
C LEU A 74 8.51 -4.61 3.81
N PRO A 75 9.65 -4.85 3.13
CA PRO A 75 10.15 -3.91 2.13
C PRO A 75 9.32 -3.96 0.84
N LEU A 76 9.19 -2.84 0.14
CA LEU A 76 8.38 -2.75 -1.09
C LEU A 76 8.79 -3.74 -2.18
N LYS A 77 10.08 -4.04 -2.32
CA LYS A 77 10.59 -5.03 -3.29
C LYS A 77 10.01 -6.43 -3.11
N LEU A 78 9.48 -6.76 -1.93
CA LEU A 78 8.78 -8.02 -1.66
C LEU A 78 7.26 -7.86 -1.77
N VAL A 79 6.73 -6.71 -1.37
CA VAL A 79 5.28 -6.47 -1.32
C VAL A 79 4.69 -6.19 -2.70
N ILE A 80 5.26 -5.24 -3.43
CA ILE A 80 4.68 -4.72 -4.68
C ILE A 80 4.58 -5.80 -5.76
N PRO A 81 5.56 -6.70 -5.95
CA PRO A 81 5.40 -7.81 -6.88
C PRO A 81 4.22 -8.73 -6.56
N GLU A 82 3.94 -9.02 -5.29
CA GLU A 82 2.78 -9.84 -4.91
C GLU A 82 1.46 -9.09 -5.13
N VAL A 83 1.43 -7.79 -4.84
CA VAL A 83 0.27 -6.92 -5.14
C VAL A 83 -0.01 -6.89 -6.64
N MET A 84 1.02 -6.69 -7.48
CA MET A 84 0.92 -6.67 -8.94
C MET A 84 0.29 -7.96 -9.47
N LYS A 85 0.84 -9.13 -9.08
CA LYS A 85 0.31 -10.45 -9.49
C LYS A 85 -1.18 -10.61 -9.15
N LEU A 86 -1.59 -10.13 -7.97
CA LEU A 86 -2.98 -10.22 -7.53
C LEU A 86 -3.88 -9.24 -8.31
N GLN A 87 -3.45 -8.00 -8.51
CA GLN A 87 -4.19 -7.04 -9.33
C GLN A 87 -4.35 -7.52 -10.78
N GLU A 88 -3.29 -8.04 -11.38
CA GLU A 88 -3.32 -8.61 -12.74
C GLU A 88 -4.30 -9.77 -12.83
N LYS A 89 -4.25 -10.70 -11.86
CA LYS A 89 -5.22 -11.79 -11.78
C LYS A 89 -6.67 -11.27 -11.71
N LYS A 90 -6.93 -10.27 -10.86
CA LYS A 90 -8.28 -9.68 -10.74
C LYS A 90 -8.72 -8.98 -12.02
N ARG A 91 -7.82 -8.25 -12.68
CA ARG A 91 -8.08 -7.52 -13.93
C ARG A 91 -8.30 -8.45 -15.12
N ALA A 92 -7.60 -9.58 -15.17
CA ALA A 92 -7.69 -10.56 -16.24
C ALA A 92 -8.96 -11.44 -16.15
N GLU A 93 -9.60 -11.52 -14.98
CA GLU A 93 -10.81 -12.31 -14.82
C GLU A 93 -11.98 -11.70 -15.60
N LYS A 94 -12.59 -12.52 -16.45
CA LYS A 94 -13.73 -12.13 -17.32
C LYS A 94 -15.05 -12.67 -16.78
N ALA A 95 -15.03 -13.80 -16.08
CA ALA A 95 -16.23 -14.40 -15.52
C ALA A 95 -16.54 -13.82 -14.12
N HIS A 96 -17.80 -13.49 -13.85
CA HIS A 96 -18.23 -12.92 -12.57
C HIS A 96 -17.48 -11.64 -12.15
N LYS A 97 -16.98 -10.87 -13.12
CA LYS A 97 -16.32 -9.59 -12.88
C LYS A 97 -17.32 -8.58 -12.34
N ASN A 98 -17.01 -7.97 -11.21
CA ASN A 98 -17.70 -6.79 -10.72
C ASN A 98 -16.81 -5.57 -10.97
N GLU A 99 -17.19 -4.72 -11.92
CA GLU A 99 -16.39 -3.54 -12.28
C GLU A 99 -16.41 -2.44 -11.20
N LYS A 100 -17.36 -2.53 -10.26
CA LYS A 100 -17.43 -1.64 -9.09
C LYS A 100 -16.57 -2.14 -7.92
N ALA A 101 -16.05 -3.37 -7.98
CA ALA A 101 -15.22 -3.91 -6.92
C ALA A 101 -13.83 -3.25 -6.94
N GLU A 102 -13.45 -2.68 -5.80
CA GLU A 102 -12.21 -1.94 -5.62
C GLU A 102 -11.16 -2.73 -4.83
N ASN A 103 -9.94 -2.19 -4.81
CA ASN A 103 -8.84 -2.71 -4.00
C ASN A 103 -8.36 -1.60 -3.05
N TYR A 104 -8.20 -1.97 -1.79
CA TYR A 104 -7.79 -1.06 -0.73
C TYR A 104 -6.62 -1.63 0.07
N TYR A 105 -5.68 -0.78 0.43
CA TYR A 105 -4.74 -1.06 1.51
C TYR A 105 -5.40 -0.75 2.84
N SER A 106 -5.32 -1.66 3.81
CA SER A 106 -5.75 -1.37 5.18
C SER A 106 -4.63 -0.76 6.01
N TYR A 107 -5.01 0.12 6.92
CA TYR A 107 -4.14 0.67 7.96
C TYR A 107 -4.98 1.00 9.19
N ALA A 108 -4.33 1.18 10.35
CA ALA A 108 -5.00 1.58 11.57
C ALA A 108 -5.05 3.11 11.70
N ASP A 109 -6.26 3.65 11.84
CA ASP A 109 -6.48 5.03 12.27
C ASP A 109 -6.17 5.14 13.76
N SER A 110 -5.08 5.84 14.07
CA SER A 110 -4.59 6.07 15.43
C SER A 110 -5.47 7.01 16.25
N VAL A 111 -6.27 7.86 15.61
CA VAL A 111 -7.19 8.81 16.27
C VAL A 111 -8.54 8.13 16.47
N GLY A 112 -9.13 7.62 15.39
CA GLY A 112 -10.42 6.94 15.42
C GLY A 112 -10.39 5.55 16.08
N LYS A 113 -9.19 4.97 16.29
CA LYS A 113 -8.96 3.61 16.81
C LYS A 113 -9.67 2.51 16.02
N ASN A 114 -9.82 2.71 14.71
CA ASN A 114 -10.48 1.77 13.79
C ASN A 114 -9.58 1.46 12.58
N LEU A 115 -10.00 0.52 11.73
CA LEU A 115 -9.41 0.38 10.41
C LEU A 115 -9.79 1.56 9.52
N ALA A 116 -8.88 1.90 8.63
CA ALA A 116 -9.12 2.80 7.53
C ALA A 116 -8.48 2.23 6.25
N PHE A 117 -8.98 2.70 5.12
CA PHE A 117 -8.73 2.10 3.82
C PHE A 117 -8.22 3.15 2.84
N LEU A 118 -7.17 2.79 2.09
CA LEU A 118 -6.54 3.62 1.08
C LEU A 118 -6.76 2.98 -0.30
N PRO A 119 -7.61 3.57 -1.17
CA PRO A 119 -7.91 3.00 -2.48
C PRO A 119 -6.68 2.98 -3.39
N PHE A 120 -6.51 1.91 -4.16
CA PHE A 120 -5.43 1.78 -5.14
C PHE A 120 -5.83 0.98 -6.39
N THR A 121 -7.13 0.75 -6.64
CA THR A 121 -7.65 -0.02 -7.78
C THR A 121 -7.04 0.40 -9.13
N LYS A 122 -6.93 1.72 -9.34
CA LYS A 122 -6.45 2.35 -10.57
C LYS A 122 -4.93 2.48 -10.66
N VAL A 123 -4.20 2.09 -9.61
CA VAL A 123 -2.72 2.17 -9.60
C VAL A 123 -2.13 0.98 -10.37
N TYR A 124 -1.23 1.28 -11.29
CA TYR A 124 -0.37 0.38 -12.04
C TYR A 124 1.06 0.57 -11.55
N TYR A 125 1.58 -0.46 -10.91
CA TYR A 125 2.95 -0.45 -10.39
C TYR A 125 3.96 -0.76 -11.50
N LYS A 126 5.10 -0.06 -11.45
CA LYS A 126 6.23 -0.26 -12.35
C LYS A 126 7.51 -0.45 -11.54
N MET A 127 8.15 -1.61 -11.68
CA MET A 127 9.39 -1.96 -10.95
C MET A 127 10.65 -1.44 -11.67
N GLU A 128 10.61 -0.19 -12.10
CA GLU A 128 11.64 0.47 -12.92
C GLU A 128 11.72 1.96 -12.58
N ILE A 129 12.77 2.63 -13.08
CA ILE A 129 12.91 4.08 -12.93
C ILE A 129 11.92 4.77 -13.88
N ALA A 130 11.18 5.76 -13.37
CA ALA A 130 10.29 6.55 -14.21
C ALA A 130 11.07 7.30 -15.31
N ASN A 131 10.76 7.02 -16.57
CA ASN A 131 11.29 7.80 -17.69
C ASN A 131 10.53 9.13 -17.84
N ASN A 132 10.75 10.06 -16.91
CA ASN A 132 10.08 11.36 -16.89
C ASN A 132 11.01 12.47 -16.37
N ARG A 133 10.79 13.69 -16.88
CA ARG A 133 11.50 14.92 -16.50
C ARG A 133 10.99 15.53 -15.18
N SER A 134 9.89 15.05 -14.62
CA SER A 134 9.32 15.54 -13.37
C SER A 134 8.90 14.38 -12.48
N GLN A 135 9.76 14.08 -11.51
CA GLN A 135 9.59 12.94 -10.62
C GLN A 135 9.81 13.37 -9.17
N LEU A 136 8.96 12.84 -8.28
CA LEU A 136 9.13 12.92 -6.84
C LEU A 136 9.46 11.54 -6.30
N TYR A 137 10.73 11.33 -5.99
CA TYR A 137 11.26 10.06 -5.49
C TYR A 137 11.36 10.09 -3.96
N PHE A 138 10.52 9.31 -3.29
CA PHE A 138 10.51 9.11 -1.84
C PHE A 138 11.61 8.12 -1.45
N LYS A 139 12.65 8.63 -0.79
CA LYS A 139 13.79 7.84 -0.33
C LYS A 139 13.48 7.13 0.97
N LYS A 140 14.15 5.99 1.20
CA LYS A 140 14.10 5.26 2.47
C LYS A 140 14.56 6.09 3.67
N ASN A 141 15.49 7.03 3.46
CA ASN A 141 15.99 7.91 4.52
C ASN A 141 15.00 9.02 4.96
N GLY A 142 13.80 9.05 4.37
CA GLY A 142 12.75 9.99 4.73
C GLY A 142 12.74 11.29 3.93
N LEU A 143 13.72 11.53 3.05
CA LEU A 143 13.74 12.67 2.14
C LEU A 143 12.95 12.38 0.85
N ILE A 144 12.57 13.45 0.15
CA ILE A 144 12.02 13.40 -1.20
C ILE A 144 13.05 14.05 -2.12
N GLN A 145 13.39 13.37 -3.20
CA GLN A 145 14.14 13.96 -4.30
C GLN A 145 13.17 14.45 -5.37
N TYR A 146 13.29 15.73 -5.73
CA TYR A 146 12.64 16.26 -6.91
C TYR A 146 13.63 16.24 -8.07
N SER A 147 13.27 15.53 -9.14
CA SER A 147 14.00 15.53 -10.40
C SER A 147 13.20 16.35 -11.41
N GLY A 148 13.61 17.61 -11.59
CA GLY A 148 13.03 18.57 -12.54
C GLY A 148 14.11 19.21 -13.42
N ARG A 149 14.12 20.55 -13.54
CA ARG A 149 15.26 21.29 -14.14
C ARG A 149 16.55 21.15 -13.32
N LYS A 150 16.40 20.92 -12.02
CA LYS A 150 17.47 20.65 -11.06
C LYS A 150 17.07 19.42 -10.25
N ILE A 151 18.07 18.70 -9.75
CA ILE A 151 17.89 17.58 -8.82
C ILE A 151 18.28 18.07 -7.43
N TYR A 152 17.39 17.93 -6.46
CA TYR A 152 17.68 18.23 -5.07
C TYR A 152 16.76 17.44 -4.14
N ASP A 153 17.22 17.26 -2.90
CA ASP A 153 16.49 16.58 -1.85
C ASP A 153 15.85 17.60 -0.89
N PHE A 154 14.68 17.27 -0.36
CA PHE A 154 13.97 18.09 0.63
C PHE A 154 13.14 17.20 1.56
N PRO A 155 12.79 17.67 2.77
CA PRO A 155 12.01 16.89 3.72
C PRO A 155 10.52 16.82 3.35
N LYS A 156 9.81 15.77 3.79
CA LYS A 156 8.39 15.51 3.43
C LYS A 156 7.43 16.66 3.76
N ASN A 157 7.67 17.40 4.84
CA ASN A 157 6.86 18.56 5.24
C ASN A 157 6.91 19.70 4.20
N ASN A 158 7.94 19.74 3.36
CA ASN A 158 8.08 20.73 2.28
C ASN A 158 7.43 20.28 0.96
N LEU A 159 6.77 19.12 0.92
CA LEU A 159 6.10 18.61 -0.29
C LEU A 159 4.99 19.55 -0.77
N LYS A 160 4.09 19.98 0.12
CA LYS A 160 3.01 20.90 -0.28
C LYS A 160 3.56 22.25 -0.80
N PRO A 161 4.47 22.95 -0.08
CA PRO A 161 5.12 24.14 -0.61
C PRO A 161 5.78 23.95 -1.98
N LEU A 162 6.44 22.80 -2.20
CA LEU A 162 7.01 22.49 -3.51
C LEU A 162 5.92 22.37 -4.58
N LEU A 163 4.88 21.57 -4.34
CA LEU A 163 3.78 21.40 -5.29
C LEU A 163 3.08 22.73 -5.59
N ASP A 164 2.85 23.57 -4.59
CA ASP A 164 2.29 24.92 -4.77
C ASP A 164 3.20 25.79 -5.66
N SER A 165 4.52 25.67 -5.55
CA SER A 165 5.48 26.41 -6.39
C SER A 165 5.51 25.97 -7.85
N LEU A 166 5.17 24.70 -8.13
CA LEU A 166 5.20 24.11 -9.48
C LEU A 166 3.98 24.53 -10.34
N VAL A 167 2.96 25.14 -9.73
CA VAL A 167 1.77 25.71 -10.39
C VAL A 167 2.15 26.75 -11.46
N ILE A 168 3.31 27.38 -11.34
CA ILE A 168 3.74 28.52 -12.17
C ILE A 168 4.19 28.08 -13.59
N ASN A 169 4.42 26.78 -13.85
CA ASN A 169 4.84 26.31 -15.19
C ASN A 169 4.32 24.88 -15.52
N PRO A 170 3.01 24.73 -15.83
CA PRO A 170 2.36 23.44 -15.99
C PRO A 170 2.74 22.80 -17.33
N LYS A 171 3.85 22.07 -17.40
CA LYS A 171 4.23 21.36 -18.64
C LYS A 171 4.65 19.91 -18.48
N ALA A 172 4.83 19.40 -17.26
CA ALA A 172 5.21 18.01 -17.05
C ALA A 172 4.36 17.38 -15.95
N GLU A 173 3.80 16.22 -16.27
CA GLU A 173 3.18 15.32 -15.31
C GLU A 173 4.15 14.98 -14.19
N ILE A 174 3.74 15.13 -12.93
CA ILE A 174 4.51 14.67 -11.78
C ILE A 174 4.21 13.19 -11.56
N LYS A 175 5.26 12.37 -11.64
CA LYS A 175 5.19 10.95 -11.28
C LYS A 175 5.79 10.72 -9.91
N PHE A 176 5.13 9.89 -9.11
CA PHE A 176 5.64 9.49 -7.81
C PHE A 176 6.45 8.21 -7.92
N SER A 177 7.52 8.14 -7.14
CA SER A 177 8.37 6.97 -7.10
C SER A 177 8.86 6.71 -5.70
N TYR A 178 9.13 5.45 -5.39
CA TYR A 178 9.42 5.01 -4.03
C TYR A 178 10.64 4.08 -4.04
N ASP A 179 11.48 4.23 -3.02
CA ASP A 179 12.62 3.35 -2.81
C ASP A 179 12.13 1.92 -2.54
N LYS A 180 12.58 0.95 -3.34
CA LYS A 180 12.17 -0.45 -3.22
C LYS A 180 12.53 -1.09 -1.87
N ASN A 181 13.49 -0.51 -1.13
CA ASN A 181 13.89 -0.97 0.20
C ASN A 181 13.22 -0.20 1.34
N MET A 182 12.35 0.77 1.06
CA MET A 182 11.50 1.40 2.07
C MET A 182 10.49 0.38 2.61
N THR A 183 10.09 0.56 3.87
CA THR A 183 9.08 -0.31 4.48
C THR A 183 7.71 -0.01 3.91
N TYR A 184 6.83 -1.01 3.84
CA TYR A 184 5.44 -0.83 3.43
C TYR A 184 4.72 0.18 4.34
N GLY A 185 5.06 0.20 5.63
CA GLY A 185 4.56 1.22 6.56
C GLY A 185 4.87 2.64 6.12
N ASP A 186 6.13 2.93 5.78
CA ASP A 186 6.55 4.27 5.34
C ASP A 186 5.92 4.65 4.00
N TYR A 187 5.79 3.69 3.09
CA TYR A 187 5.11 3.86 1.82
C TYR A 187 3.64 4.29 2.01
N ILE A 188 2.90 3.62 2.90
CA ILE A 188 1.51 4.00 3.19
C ILE A 188 1.44 5.42 3.79
N GLN A 189 2.39 5.83 4.64
CA GLN A 189 2.45 7.21 5.11
C GLN A 189 2.67 8.20 3.97
N CYS A 190 3.61 7.91 3.05
CA CYS A 190 3.86 8.76 1.88
C CYS A 190 2.61 8.86 1.00
N LYS A 191 1.93 7.73 0.74
CA LYS A 191 0.73 7.70 -0.11
C LYS A 191 -0.44 8.45 0.52
N ILE A 192 -0.64 8.35 1.84
CA ILE A 192 -1.64 9.16 2.58
C ILE A 192 -1.30 10.65 2.52
N LEU A 193 -0.03 11.03 2.69
CA LEU A 193 0.42 12.42 2.58
C LEU A 193 0.08 12.98 1.19
N VAL A 194 0.49 12.27 0.14
CA VAL A 194 0.21 12.64 -1.25
C VAL A 194 -1.30 12.78 -1.48
N LYS A 195 -2.09 11.78 -1.09
CA LYS A 195 -3.55 11.80 -1.26
C LYS A 195 -4.20 12.99 -0.55
N THR A 196 -3.80 13.27 0.69
CA THR A 196 -4.29 14.41 1.48
C THR A 196 -3.98 15.76 0.82
N ILE A 197 -2.85 15.87 0.11
CA ILE A 197 -2.48 17.09 -0.61
C ILE A 197 -3.28 17.22 -1.92
N ILE A 198 -3.42 16.14 -2.68
CA ILE A 198 -4.16 16.12 -3.94
C ILE A 198 -5.65 16.42 -3.73
N ASP A 199 -6.28 15.82 -2.71
CA ASP A 199 -7.71 16.00 -2.43
C ASP A 199 -8.05 17.44 -2.02
N LYS A 200 -7.05 18.23 -1.58
CA LYS A 200 -7.19 19.67 -1.36
C LYS A 200 -7.17 20.49 -2.67
N LYS A 201 -7.26 19.81 -3.82
CA LYS A 201 -7.40 20.34 -5.19
C LYS A 201 -6.38 21.42 -5.53
N ILE A 202 -5.10 21.05 -5.67
CA ILE A 202 -4.10 21.95 -6.26
C ILE A 202 -4.44 22.11 -7.75
N PRO A 203 -4.98 23.27 -8.19
CA PRO A 203 -5.77 23.36 -9.43
C PRO A 203 -4.95 23.27 -10.73
N LEU A 204 -3.62 23.18 -10.66
CA LEU A 204 -2.74 23.38 -11.83
C LEU A 204 -1.52 22.44 -11.87
N VAL A 205 -1.42 21.46 -10.96
CA VAL A 205 -0.36 20.45 -11.01
C VAL A 205 -0.93 19.17 -11.61
N PHE A 206 -0.44 18.77 -12.77
CA PHE A 206 -0.80 17.50 -13.38
C PHE A 206 -0.07 16.38 -12.65
N ILE A 207 -0.78 15.64 -11.80
CA ILE A 207 -0.23 14.58 -10.96
C ILE A 207 -0.73 13.24 -11.51
N ASN A 208 0.20 12.32 -11.74
CA ASN A 208 -0.16 10.96 -12.10
C ASN A 208 -0.54 10.17 -10.84
N GLU A 209 -1.83 9.83 -10.70
CA GLU A 209 -2.34 8.98 -9.63
C GLU A 209 -2.49 7.50 -10.05
N GLU A 210 -2.24 7.20 -11.33
CA GLU A 210 -2.47 5.87 -11.93
C GLU A 210 -1.20 5.04 -12.07
N GLU A 211 -0.01 5.64 -12.04
CA GLU A 211 1.29 4.98 -12.16
C GLU A 211 2.14 5.26 -10.93
N GLU A 212 2.62 4.20 -10.29
CA GLU A 212 3.58 4.31 -9.19
C GLU A 212 4.82 3.48 -9.49
N PHE A 213 6.00 4.10 -9.35
CA PHE A 213 7.28 3.48 -9.70
C PHE A 213 8.02 3.06 -8.43
N VAL A 214 8.65 1.89 -8.44
CA VAL A 214 9.35 1.33 -7.28
C VAL A 214 10.70 0.76 -7.71
N PHE A 215 11.81 1.36 -7.27
CA PHE A 215 13.16 0.95 -7.70
C PHE A 215 14.25 1.15 -6.64
#